data_AF-A0A975D8D2-F1
#
_entry.id   AF-A0A975D8D2-F1
#
_cell.length_a   1.000
_cell.length_b   1.000
_cell.length_c   1.000
_cell.angle_alpha   90.00
_cell.angle_beta   90.00
_cell.angle_gamma   90.00
#
_symmetry.space_group_name_H-M   'P 1'
#
loop_
_entity.id
_entity.type
_entity.pdbx_description
1 polymer ?
#
loop_
_entity_poly.entity_id
_entity_poly.type
_entity_poly.pdbx_seq_one_letter_code
_entity_poly.pdbx_strand_id
1 'polypeptide(L)'
;MRYGVLACLSALALAGLPVAAAAEPTDLVIRVISEGGKYVGTSMGGAEIIVRDVRSGEVLARGRTAGSTGDTARIMTGGPRGTPLADEASAAFRARIDIDEPRLVEVEAFGPLAQPQAAVRVTAQRWIVPGRPVTGDGWVLELPGLVVDLVEPAAHQRGAAGASVRLAANVALMCGCPIEPGGIWDAARYDVRATIRRDGQPADEVRLSYGGRTGYFAGTFPADKAGAYVVTVTAMDSKTGATGVDATSILIP
;
A
#
# COMPACT_ATOMS: atom_id res chain seq x y z
N MET A 1 42.80 -43.13 71.39
CA MET A 1 42.51 -41.70 71.09
C MET A 1 43.29 -41.29 69.86
N ARG A 2 42.63 -41.16 68.71
CA ARG A 2 43.17 -40.50 67.50
C ARG A 2 42.05 -39.63 66.94
N TYR A 3 42.33 -38.33 66.85
CA TYR A 3 41.42 -37.24 66.52
C TYR A 3 40.98 -37.32 65.04
N GLY A 4 39.68 -37.31 64.79
CA GLY A 4 39.11 -37.15 63.46
C GLY A 4 38.94 -35.66 63.14
N VAL A 5 39.58 -35.20 62.06
CA VAL A 5 39.43 -33.84 61.54
C VAL A 5 38.19 -33.83 60.64
N LEU A 6 37.12 -33.19 61.08
CA LEU A 6 35.98 -32.85 60.24
C LEU A 6 36.37 -31.65 59.35
N ALA A 7 36.53 -31.89 58.05
CA ALA A 7 36.64 -30.82 57.07
C ALA A 7 35.23 -30.30 56.74
N CYS A 8 34.90 -29.10 57.22
CA CYS A 8 33.70 -28.37 56.79
C CYS A 8 33.92 -27.84 55.37
N LEU A 9 33.32 -28.51 54.38
CA LEU A 9 33.17 -28.00 53.02
C LEU A 9 32.18 -26.82 53.03
N SER A 10 32.70 -25.62 52.85
CA SER A 10 31.93 -24.40 52.64
C SER A 10 31.27 -24.46 51.27
N ALA A 11 29.96 -24.66 51.20
CA ALA A 11 29.21 -24.54 49.96
C ALA A 11 29.11 -23.06 49.58
N LEU A 12 29.97 -22.60 48.67
CA LEU A 12 29.85 -21.31 48.01
C LEU A 12 28.64 -21.38 47.05
N ALA A 13 27.50 -20.85 47.48
CA ALA A 13 26.37 -20.64 46.59
C ALA A 13 26.74 -19.54 45.58
N LEU A 14 27.11 -19.94 44.36
CA LEU A 14 27.26 -19.03 43.22
C LEU A 14 25.87 -18.47 42.89
N ALA A 15 25.52 -17.32 43.44
CA ALA A 15 24.36 -16.55 43.00
C ALA A 15 24.63 -16.11 41.55
N GLY A 16 23.98 -16.77 40.59
CA GLY A 16 24.08 -16.43 39.18
C GLY A 16 23.67 -14.98 38.98
N LEU A 17 24.62 -14.14 38.53
CA LEU A 17 24.31 -12.79 38.07
C LEU A 17 23.33 -12.90 36.89
N PRO A 18 22.22 -12.15 36.88
CA PRO A 18 21.33 -12.14 35.74
C PRO A 18 22.11 -11.64 34.53
N VAL A 19 22.33 -12.52 33.56
CA VAL A 19 22.80 -12.10 32.23
C VAL A 19 21.63 -11.34 31.62
N ALA A 20 21.71 -10.01 31.61
CA ALA A 20 20.83 -9.21 30.77
C ALA A 20 21.08 -9.67 29.32
N ALA A 21 20.04 -10.19 28.66
CA ALA A 21 20.10 -10.47 27.24
C ALA A 21 20.46 -9.16 26.53
N ALA A 22 21.57 -9.13 25.82
CA ALA A 22 21.95 -7.95 25.05
C ALA A 22 20.97 -7.80 23.88
N ALA A 23 20.56 -6.57 23.55
CA ALA A 23 19.78 -6.31 22.36
C ALA A 23 20.53 -6.84 21.12
N GLU A 24 19.90 -7.74 20.38
CA GLU A 24 20.48 -8.35 19.19
C GLU A 24 20.01 -7.63 17.92
N PRO A 25 20.93 -7.23 17.04
CA PRO A 25 20.60 -6.69 15.74
C PRO A 25 19.73 -7.64 14.93
N THR A 26 18.54 -7.17 14.56
CA THR A 26 17.53 -7.96 13.86
C THR A 26 17.13 -7.26 12.55
N ASP A 27 17.45 -7.89 11.42
CA ASP A 27 17.17 -7.33 10.10
C ASP A 27 15.72 -7.56 9.67
N LEU A 28 15.07 -6.47 9.24
CA LEU A 28 13.71 -6.44 8.73
C LEU A 28 13.72 -6.01 7.26
N VAL A 29 13.05 -6.80 6.43
CA VAL A 29 12.71 -6.45 5.05
C VAL A 29 11.20 -6.36 4.97
N ILE A 30 10.67 -5.19 4.70
CA ILE A 30 9.24 -4.91 4.56
C ILE A 30 8.98 -4.50 3.12
N ARG A 31 7.95 -5.08 2.51
CA ARG A 31 7.55 -4.79 1.13
C ARG A 31 6.07 -4.48 1.09
N VAL A 32 5.68 -3.70 0.09
CA VAL A 32 4.29 -3.35 -0.15
C VAL A 32 3.95 -3.74 -1.57
N ILE A 33 2.87 -4.50 -1.74
CA ILE A 33 2.36 -4.96 -3.03
C ILE A 33 0.97 -4.37 -3.28
N SER A 34 0.67 -4.00 -4.52
CA SER A 34 -0.68 -3.59 -4.92
C SER A 34 -1.57 -4.82 -5.03
N GLU A 35 -2.81 -4.71 -4.57
CA GLU A 35 -3.84 -5.73 -4.82
C GLU A 35 -3.97 -6.00 -6.32
N GLY A 36 -3.89 -7.29 -6.69
CA GLY A 36 -3.91 -7.72 -8.09
C GLY A 36 -2.75 -7.23 -8.97
N GLY A 37 -1.73 -6.63 -8.36
CA GLY A 37 -0.61 -5.98 -9.04
C GLY A 37 0.75 -6.46 -8.53
N LYS A 38 1.73 -5.55 -8.56
CA LYS A 38 3.13 -5.81 -8.21
C LYS A 38 3.59 -4.90 -7.07
N TYR A 39 4.89 -4.90 -6.77
CA TYR A 39 5.43 -4.10 -5.66
C TYR A 39 5.25 -2.60 -5.90
N VAL A 40 4.91 -1.86 -4.84
CA VAL A 40 4.80 -0.40 -4.85
C VAL A 40 6.19 0.20 -4.69
N GLY A 41 6.78 0.53 -5.83
CA GLY A 41 8.16 1.00 -5.95
C GLY A 41 8.28 2.51 -6.13
N THR A 42 9.52 2.92 -6.46
CA THR A 42 9.91 4.33 -6.56
C THR A 42 9.10 5.12 -7.58
N SER A 43 8.64 4.48 -8.67
CA SER A 43 7.81 5.11 -9.71
C SER A 43 6.48 5.65 -9.18
N MET A 44 5.98 5.09 -8.08
CA MET A 44 4.75 5.54 -7.39
C MET A 44 5.06 6.26 -6.07
N GLY A 45 6.30 6.72 -5.88
CA GLY A 45 6.75 7.36 -4.64
C GLY A 45 7.01 6.40 -3.49
N GLY A 46 6.82 5.09 -3.68
CA GLY A 46 6.86 4.07 -2.64
C GLY A 46 5.67 4.15 -1.69
N ALA A 47 5.78 3.43 -0.58
CA ALA A 47 4.87 3.49 0.57
C ALA A 47 5.67 3.88 1.81
N GLU A 48 5.14 4.77 2.64
CA GLU A 48 5.67 5.06 3.97
C GLU A 48 5.46 3.84 4.86
N ILE A 49 6.49 3.52 5.64
CA ILE A 49 6.51 2.40 6.57
C ILE A 49 6.83 2.91 7.97
N ILE A 50 5.99 2.54 8.94
CA ILE A 50 6.24 2.74 10.37
C ILE A 50 6.21 1.38 11.04
N VAL A 51 7.27 1.08 11.79
CA VAL A 51 7.41 -0.15 12.57
C VAL A 51 7.33 0.21 14.04
N ARG A 52 6.36 -0.35 14.76
CA ARG A 52 6.06 0.01 16.15
C ARG A 52 5.99 -1.22 17.03
N ASP A 53 6.58 -1.15 18.22
CA ASP A 53 6.31 -2.14 19.28
C ASP A 53 4.89 -1.95 19.81
N VAL A 54 4.08 -3.02 19.79
CA VAL A 54 2.65 -2.95 20.14
C VAL A 54 2.44 -2.65 21.63
N ARG A 55 3.36 -3.07 22.51
CA ARG A 55 3.19 -2.94 23.96
C ARG A 55 3.54 -1.55 24.46
N SER A 56 4.70 -1.05 24.06
CA SER A 56 5.25 0.24 24.49
C SER A 56 4.80 1.41 23.61
N GLY A 57 4.37 1.14 22.39
CA GLY A 57 4.10 2.16 21.38
C GLY A 57 5.36 2.78 20.77
N GLU A 58 6.56 2.30 21.12
CA GLU A 58 7.84 2.77 20.59
C GLU A 58 7.92 2.57 19.07
N VAL A 59 8.33 3.61 18.33
CA VAL A 59 8.66 3.48 16.90
C VAL A 59 10.07 2.90 16.76
N LEU A 60 10.16 1.64 16.37
CA LEU A 60 11.42 0.91 16.21
C LEU A 60 12.15 1.29 14.92
N ALA A 61 11.40 1.57 13.85
CA ALA A 61 11.94 2.00 12.57
C ALA A 61 10.90 2.78 11.76
N ARG A 62 11.36 3.65 10.88
CA ARG A 62 10.49 4.36 9.92
C ARG A 62 11.23 4.60 8.61
N GLY A 63 10.49 4.66 7.51
CA GLY A 63 11.06 4.98 6.20
C GLY A 63 10.04 4.81 5.09
N ARG A 64 10.53 4.46 3.90
CA ARG A 64 9.68 4.21 2.74
C ARG A 64 10.22 3.05 1.91
N THR A 65 9.34 2.39 1.16
CA THR A 65 9.77 1.43 0.14
C THR A 65 10.48 2.16 -1.00
N ALA A 66 11.55 1.54 -1.52
CA ALA A 66 12.25 2.01 -2.70
C ALA A 66 12.71 0.81 -3.54
N GLY A 67 12.75 0.98 -4.86
CA GLY A 67 13.11 -0.05 -5.83
C GLY A 67 12.13 -0.15 -6.99
N SER A 68 12.26 -1.19 -7.80
CA SER A 68 11.39 -1.47 -8.94
C SER A 68 10.07 -2.10 -8.49
N THR A 69 9.11 -2.17 -9.41
CA THR A 69 7.87 -2.94 -9.20
C THR A 69 8.08 -4.46 -9.18
N GLY A 70 9.30 -4.94 -9.46
CA GLY A 70 9.61 -6.35 -9.62
C GLY A 70 9.27 -6.93 -11.01
N ASP A 71 9.69 -8.18 -11.21
CA ASP A 71 9.53 -8.93 -12.46
C ASP A 71 8.08 -9.31 -12.73
N THR A 72 7.53 -8.86 -13.85
CA THR A 72 6.12 -9.07 -14.19
C THR A 72 5.79 -10.55 -14.39
N ALA A 73 6.63 -11.30 -15.10
CA ALA A 73 6.33 -12.69 -15.44
C ALA A 73 6.31 -13.57 -14.18
N ARG A 74 7.30 -13.39 -13.30
CA ARG A 74 7.43 -14.10 -12.03
C ARG A 74 6.27 -13.79 -11.09
N ILE A 75 5.97 -12.50 -10.87
CA ILE A 75 4.92 -12.08 -9.93
C ILE A 75 3.54 -12.53 -10.41
N MET A 76 3.22 -12.32 -11.69
CA MET A 76 1.87 -12.57 -12.20
C MET A 76 1.60 -14.05 -12.50
N THR A 77 2.63 -14.84 -12.81
CA THR A 77 2.49 -16.30 -12.90
C THR A 77 2.43 -16.93 -11.51
N GLY A 78 3.19 -16.37 -10.57
CA GLY A 78 3.29 -16.88 -9.21
C GLY A 78 3.97 -18.26 -9.15
N GLY A 79 3.67 -18.98 -8.07
CA GLY A 79 4.14 -20.33 -7.81
C GLY A 79 3.41 -20.94 -6.62
N PRO A 80 3.80 -22.15 -6.16
CA PRO A 80 3.28 -22.72 -4.93
C PRO A 80 3.38 -21.73 -3.77
N ARG A 81 2.44 -21.80 -2.82
CA ARG A 81 2.42 -20.91 -1.65
C ARG A 81 3.79 -20.89 -0.96
N GLY A 82 4.32 -19.68 -0.74
CA GLY A 82 5.63 -19.46 -0.14
C GLY A 82 6.79 -19.38 -1.13
N THR A 83 6.53 -19.51 -2.44
CA THR A 83 7.54 -19.23 -3.48
C THR A 83 7.90 -17.74 -3.43
N PRO A 84 9.18 -17.38 -3.23
CA PRO A 84 9.62 -15.99 -3.27
C PRO A 84 9.39 -15.38 -4.66
N LEU A 85 8.77 -14.21 -4.70
CA LEU A 85 8.49 -13.45 -5.92
C LEU A 85 9.42 -12.23 -6.06
N ALA A 86 9.94 -11.74 -4.94
CA ALA A 86 10.84 -10.59 -4.93
C ALA A 86 12.26 -10.99 -5.34
N ASP A 87 12.94 -10.04 -5.98
CA ASP A 87 14.39 -10.03 -6.14
C ASP A 87 15.03 -8.85 -5.39
N GLU A 88 16.34 -8.67 -5.58
CA GLU A 88 17.10 -7.59 -4.95
C GLU A 88 16.60 -6.19 -5.36
N ALA A 89 16.18 -6.05 -6.62
CA ALA A 89 15.71 -4.79 -7.20
C ALA A 89 14.27 -4.45 -6.82
N SER A 90 13.45 -5.46 -6.51
CA SER A 90 12.06 -5.30 -6.10
C SER A 90 11.97 -4.35 -4.90
N ALA A 91 10.93 -3.51 -4.86
CA ALA A 91 10.82 -2.47 -3.85
C ALA A 91 10.75 -3.02 -2.42
N ALA A 92 11.52 -2.41 -1.52
CA ALA A 92 11.54 -2.74 -0.10
C ALA A 92 11.89 -1.52 0.76
N PHE A 93 11.43 -1.56 2.00
CA PHE A 93 12.02 -0.85 3.12
C PHE A 93 12.88 -1.87 3.90
N ARG A 94 14.15 -1.53 4.13
CA ARG A 94 15.11 -2.38 4.85
C ARG A 94 15.57 -1.64 6.10
N ALA A 95 15.45 -2.28 7.24
CA ALA A 95 15.83 -1.70 8.53
C ALA A 95 16.50 -2.77 9.39
N ARG A 96 17.26 -2.30 10.37
CA ARG A 96 17.82 -3.11 11.45
C ARG A 96 17.28 -2.53 12.76
N ILE A 97 16.67 -3.39 13.56
CA ILE A 97 16.19 -3.02 14.90
C ILE A 97 16.97 -3.82 15.94
N ASP A 98 17.31 -3.19 17.06
CA ASP A 98 18.00 -3.85 18.16
C ASP A 98 16.96 -4.20 19.23
N ILE A 99 16.70 -5.50 19.41
CA ILE A 99 15.71 -6.00 20.38
C ILE A 99 16.34 -7.09 21.24
N ASP A 100 16.03 -7.07 22.53
CA ASP A 100 16.58 -7.92 23.60
C ASP A 100 15.64 -9.08 23.99
N GLU A 101 14.36 -8.96 23.66
CA GLU A 101 13.35 -9.99 23.85
C GLU A 101 12.39 -10.06 22.64
N PRO A 102 11.65 -11.16 22.45
CA PRO A 102 10.63 -11.23 21.40
C PRO A 102 9.59 -10.12 21.54
N ARG A 103 9.40 -9.33 20.48
CA ARG A 103 8.45 -8.21 20.45
C ARG A 103 7.31 -8.48 19.48
N LEU A 104 6.08 -8.16 19.90
CA LEU A 104 4.96 -8.08 18.97
C LEU A 104 5.03 -6.71 18.30
N VAL A 105 5.31 -6.71 17.00
CA VAL A 105 5.52 -5.50 16.21
C VAL A 105 4.35 -5.30 15.28
N GLU A 106 3.90 -4.05 15.14
CA GLU A 106 2.98 -3.61 14.11
C GLU A 106 3.76 -2.88 13.01
N VAL A 107 3.48 -3.24 11.77
CA VAL A 107 3.91 -2.49 10.59
C VAL A 107 2.70 -1.78 10.02
N GLU A 108 2.78 -0.46 9.95
CA GLU A 108 1.88 0.39 9.19
C GLU A 108 2.51 0.70 7.84
N ALA A 109 1.78 0.48 6.75
CA ALA A 109 2.15 0.91 5.41
C ALA A 109 1.11 1.89 4.87
N PHE A 110 1.56 3.04 4.37
CA PHE A 110 0.72 4.07 3.78
C PHE A 110 1.24 4.46 2.38
N GLY A 111 0.39 4.35 1.36
CA GLY A 111 0.78 4.71 -0.01
C GLY A 111 -0.27 4.36 -1.06
N PRO A 112 0.03 4.57 -2.35
CA PRO A 112 1.31 5.08 -2.89
C PRO A 112 1.52 6.58 -2.63
N LEU A 113 2.75 6.98 -2.30
CA LEU A 113 3.05 8.36 -1.88
C LEU A 113 3.03 9.39 -3.02
N ALA A 114 3.18 8.97 -4.28
CA ALA A 114 3.07 9.87 -5.43
C ALA A 114 1.61 10.23 -5.79
N GLN A 115 0.63 9.52 -5.23
CA GLN A 115 -0.80 9.72 -5.50
C GLN A 115 -1.57 9.76 -4.17
N PRO A 116 -1.34 10.79 -3.33
CA PRO A 116 -1.87 10.86 -1.98
C PRO A 116 -3.40 10.81 -1.90
N GLN A 117 -4.11 11.27 -2.94
CA GLN A 117 -5.57 11.17 -3.04
C GLN A 117 -6.09 9.73 -3.11
N ALA A 118 -5.26 8.80 -3.60
CA ALA A 118 -5.57 7.38 -3.67
C ALA A 118 -4.90 6.55 -2.56
N ALA A 119 -4.07 7.18 -1.72
CA ALA A 119 -3.28 6.45 -0.75
C ALA A 119 -4.14 5.86 0.37
N VAL A 120 -3.89 4.59 0.67
CA VAL A 120 -4.55 3.86 1.76
C VAL A 120 -3.54 3.40 2.80
N ARG A 121 -4.04 3.11 4.00
CA ARG A 121 -3.26 2.59 5.12
C ARG A 121 -3.64 1.15 5.38
N VAL A 122 -2.62 0.31 5.54
CA VAL A 122 -2.78 -1.07 6.02
C VAL A 122 -1.84 -1.32 7.19
N THR A 123 -2.29 -2.12 8.14
CA THR A 123 -1.51 -2.52 9.30
C THR A 123 -1.47 -4.03 9.42
N ALA A 124 -0.33 -4.57 9.82
CA ALA A 124 -0.20 -5.98 10.14
C ALA A 124 0.68 -6.13 11.38
N GLN A 125 0.41 -7.17 12.18
CA GLN A 125 1.21 -7.49 13.36
C GLN A 125 1.96 -8.81 13.17
N ARG A 126 3.18 -8.88 13.72
CA ARG A 126 4.01 -10.08 13.70
C ARG A 126 4.95 -10.11 14.90
N TRP A 127 5.20 -11.30 15.42
CA TRP A 127 6.27 -11.53 16.38
C TRP A 127 7.64 -11.47 15.70
N ILE A 128 8.53 -10.66 16.25
CA ILE A 128 9.94 -10.58 15.87
C ILE A 128 10.79 -11.14 17.01
N VAL A 129 11.73 -12.02 16.68
CA VAL A 129 12.62 -12.66 17.64
C VAL A 129 14.03 -12.08 17.46
N PRO A 130 14.72 -11.69 18.56
CA PRO A 130 16.09 -11.20 18.50
C PRO A 130 17.02 -12.07 17.63
N GLY A 131 17.80 -11.42 16.76
CA GLY A 131 18.78 -12.07 15.88
C GLY A 131 18.19 -12.92 14.75
N ARG A 132 16.86 -12.99 14.60
CA ARG A 132 16.18 -13.80 13.57
C ARG A 132 15.60 -12.92 12.46
N PRO A 133 16.25 -12.85 11.28
CA PRO A 133 15.75 -12.03 10.18
C PRO A 133 14.46 -12.61 9.59
N VAL A 134 13.67 -11.75 8.96
CA VAL A 134 12.53 -12.19 8.15
C VAL A 134 13.04 -12.83 6.86
N THR A 135 12.59 -14.05 6.57
CA THR A 135 13.02 -14.85 5.41
C THR A 135 12.07 -14.72 4.20
N GLY A 136 12.48 -15.26 3.05
CA GLY A 136 11.69 -15.23 1.81
C GLY A 136 11.60 -13.83 1.21
N ASP A 137 10.40 -13.41 0.81
CA ASP A 137 10.15 -12.04 0.31
C ASP A 137 10.24 -10.96 1.40
N GLY A 138 10.43 -11.34 2.66
CA GLY A 138 10.32 -10.45 3.80
C GLY A 138 8.88 -10.43 4.33
N TRP A 139 8.49 -9.30 4.92
CA TRP A 139 7.13 -9.03 5.36
C TRP A 139 6.41 -8.22 4.28
N VAL A 140 5.54 -8.88 3.52
CA VAL A 140 4.76 -8.26 2.45
C VAL A 140 3.40 -7.81 2.99
N LEU A 141 3.06 -6.53 2.81
CA LEU A 141 1.74 -5.97 3.05
C LEU A 141 1.08 -5.66 1.70
N GLU A 142 -0.21 -5.92 1.58
CA GLU A 142 -0.98 -5.67 0.36
C GLU A 142 -1.83 -4.41 0.52
N LEU A 143 -1.66 -3.43 -0.38
CA LEU A 143 -2.52 -2.25 -0.45
C LEU A 143 -3.73 -2.57 -1.31
N PRO A 144 -4.95 -2.49 -0.78
CA PRO A 144 -6.15 -2.60 -1.60
C PRO A 144 -6.33 -1.37 -2.48
N GLY A 145 -7.02 -1.56 -3.60
CA GLY A 145 -7.56 -0.45 -4.39
C GLY A 145 -6.81 -0.07 -5.67
N LEU A 146 -7.26 1.04 -6.27
CA LEU A 146 -6.74 1.63 -7.50
C LEU A 146 -6.42 3.11 -7.31
N VAL A 147 -5.42 3.60 -8.04
CA VAL A 147 -5.23 5.03 -8.25
C VAL A 147 -6.25 5.50 -9.27
N VAL A 148 -7.09 6.45 -8.87
CA VAL A 148 -7.96 7.22 -9.76
C VAL A 148 -7.55 8.68 -9.65
N ASP A 149 -7.31 9.31 -10.79
CA ASP A 149 -6.95 10.72 -10.91
C ASP A 149 -7.90 11.37 -11.91
N LEU A 150 -8.78 12.24 -11.43
CA LEU A 150 -9.77 12.93 -12.24
C LEU A 150 -9.11 14.11 -12.98
N VAL A 151 -8.75 13.86 -14.24
CA VAL A 151 -8.05 14.80 -15.11
C VAL A 151 -8.99 15.91 -15.62
N GLU A 152 -10.21 15.52 -16.02
CA GLU A 152 -11.24 16.45 -16.47
C GLU A 152 -12.61 16.12 -15.87
N PRO A 153 -13.38 17.15 -15.48
CA PRO A 153 -13.02 18.56 -15.52
C PRO A 153 -12.04 18.95 -14.40
N ALA A 154 -11.27 20.02 -14.59
CA ALA A 154 -10.37 20.50 -13.56
C ALA A 154 -11.14 21.07 -12.37
N ALA A 155 -10.55 20.98 -11.18
CA ALA A 155 -11.15 21.51 -9.96
C ALA A 155 -11.50 23.00 -10.06
N HIS A 156 -12.74 23.32 -9.70
CA HIS A 156 -13.33 24.65 -9.73
C HIS A 156 -13.35 25.31 -11.12
N GLN A 157 -13.28 24.51 -12.20
CA GLN A 157 -13.49 25.02 -13.54
C GLN A 157 -14.91 25.58 -13.70
N ARG A 158 -15.04 26.68 -14.45
CA ARG A 158 -16.32 27.23 -14.88
C ARG A 158 -16.69 26.66 -16.24
N GLY A 159 -17.90 26.11 -16.35
CA GLY A 159 -18.46 25.68 -17.63
C GLY A 159 -19.46 26.70 -18.18
N ALA A 160 -20.25 26.27 -19.15
CA ALA A 160 -21.38 27.02 -19.69
C ALA A 160 -22.62 26.11 -19.72
N ALA A 161 -23.79 26.66 -19.41
CA ALA A 161 -25.04 25.91 -19.49
C ALA A 161 -25.31 25.45 -20.93
N GLY A 162 -25.74 24.20 -21.09
CA GLY A 162 -25.95 23.56 -22.39
C GLY A 162 -24.67 23.07 -23.07
N ALA A 163 -23.50 23.21 -22.43
CA ALA A 163 -22.27 22.61 -22.92
C ALA A 163 -22.17 21.13 -22.55
N SER A 164 -21.54 20.35 -23.42
CA SER A 164 -21.09 19.01 -23.09
C SER A 164 -19.79 19.11 -22.30
N VAL A 165 -19.80 18.63 -21.06
CA VAL A 165 -18.62 18.60 -20.19
C VAL A 165 -17.89 17.28 -20.42
N ARG A 166 -16.59 17.38 -20.72
CA ARG A 166 -15.73 16.22 -20.85
C ARG A 166 -15.39 15.67 -19.47
N LEU A 167 -15.48 14.35 -19.37
CA LEU A 167 -15.08 13.56 -18.21
C LEU A 167 -13.87 12.75 -18.61
N ALA A 168 -12.80 12.83 -17.84
CA ALA A 168 -11.63 12.01 -18.06
C ALA A 168 -10.90 11.70 -16.77
N ALA A 169 -10.53 10.44 -16.59
CA ALA A 169 -9.72 10.00 -15.46
C ALA A 169 -8.57 9.12 -15.93
N ASN A 170 -7.44 9.21 -15.24
CA ASN A 170 -6.40 8.19 -15.29
C ASN A 170 -6.64 7.18 -14.18
N VAL A 171 -6.59 5.90 -14.54
CA VAL A 171 -6.74 4.77 -13.63
C VAL A 171 -5.50 3.89 -13.73
N ALA A 172 -4.93 3.52 -12.59
CA ALA A 172 -3.82 2.60 -12.50
C ALA A 172 -3.93 1.75 -11.24
N LEU A 173 -3.23 0.62 -11.19
CA LEU A 173 -3.01 -0.09 -9.92
C LEU A 173 -2.12 0.76 -9.00
N MET A 174 -2.13 0.48 -7.69
CA MET A 174 -1.27 1.19 -6.71
C MET A 174 0.23 1.04 -7.01
N CYS A 175 0.63 0.03 -7.77
CA CYS A 175 1.99 -0.15 -8.30
C CYS A 175 2.33 0.72 -9.51
N GLY A 176 1.35 1.44 -10.09
CA GLY A 176 1.49 2.14 -11.36
C GLY A 176 1.49 1.21 -12.58
N CYS A 177 1.05 -0.03 -12.39
CA CYS A 177 1.01 -1.02 -13.45
C CYS A 177 -0.01 -0.60 -14.54
N PRO A 178 0.31 -0.74 -15.84
CA PRO A 178 -0.46 -0.16 -16.92
C PRO A 178 -1.79 -0.89 -17.11
N ILE A 179 -2.86 -0.13 -17.37
CA ILE A 179 -4.18 -0.65 -17.74
C ILE A 179 -4.42 -0.36 -19.22
N GLU A 180 -4.46 -1.42 -20.05
CA GLU A 180 -4.50 -1.31 -21.51
C GLU A 180 -5.31 -2.47 -22.12
N PRO A 181 -6.03 -2.26 -23.24
CA PRO A 181 -6.72 -3.35 -23.93
C PRO A 181 -5.77 -4.50 -24.31
N GLY A 182 -6.13 -5.74 -23.99
CA GLY A 182 -5.33 -6.93 -24.29
C GLY A 182 -4.08 -7.13 -23.41
N GLY A 183 -3.82 -6.24 -22.45
CA GLY A 183 -2.72 -6.37 -21.48
C GLY A 183 -3.02 -7.35 -20.34
N ILE A 184 -2.04 -7.56 -19.45
CA ILE A 184 -2.22 -8.35 -18.22
C ILE A 184 -3.33 -7.75 -17.33
N TRP A 185 -3.35 -6.42 -17.26
CA TRP A 185 -4.41 -5.63 -16.66
C TRP A 185 -5.27 -5.04 -17.77
N ASP A 186 -6.10 -5.91 -18.38
CA ASP A 186 -6.94 -5.54 -19.51
C ASP A 186 -7.93 -4.42 -19.14
N ALA A 187 -7.96 -3.34 -19.92
CA ALA A 187 -8.88 -2.21 -19.72
C ALA A 187 -10.36 -2.63 -19.66
N ALA A 188 -10.78 -3.70 -20.36
CA ALA A 188 -12.15 -4.20 -20.33
C ALA A 188 -12.59 -4.78 -18.97
N ARG A 189 -11.63 -5.11 -18.11
CA ARG A 189 -11.85 -5.63 -16.74
C ARG A 189 -12.23 -4.53 -15.75
N TYR A 190 -11.95 -3.27 -16.08
CA TYR A 190 -12.15 -2.12 -15.19
C TYR A 190 -13.48 -1.44 -15.49
N ASP A 191 -14.37 -1.41 -14.50
CA ASP A 191 -15.60 -0.63 -14.56
C ASP A 191 -15.33 0.77 -14.03
N VAL A 192 -15.30 1.75 -14.94
CA VAL A 192 -15.02 3.15 -14.63
C VAL A 192 -16.28 3.98 -14.86
N ARG A 193 -16.75 4.66 -13.82
CA ARG A 193 -18.00 5.42 -13.81
C ARG A 193 -17.80 6.79 -13.21
N ALA A 194 -18.50 7.77 -13.77
CA ALA A 194 -18.64 9.09 -13.20
C ALA A 194 -20.08 9.26 -12.68
N THR A 195 -20.20 9.66 -11.42
CA THR A 195 -21.45 10.05 -10.77
C THR A 195 -21.48 11.57 -10.66
N ILE A 196 -22.51 12.20 -11.22
CA ILE A 196 -22.62 13.67 -11.33
C ILE A 196 -23.79 14.14 -10.49
N ARG A 197 -23.53 14.88 -9.41
CA ARG A 197 -24.55 15.48 -8.54
C ARG A 197 -24.59 16.98 -8.73
N ARG A 198 -25.79 17.53 -8.94
CA ARG A 198 -26.02 18.99 -9.03
C ARG A 198 -26.78 19.47 -7.80
N ASP A 199 -26.26 20.45 -7.06
CA ASP A 199 -26.94 21.07 -5.92
C ASP A 199 -27.56 20.06 -4.91
N GLY A 200 -26.87 18.94 -4.67
CA GLY A 200 -27.33 17.87 -3.78
C GLY A 200 -28.46 16.98 -4.32
N GLN A 201 -28.87 17.16 -5.58
CA GLN A 201 -29.90 16.35 -6.25
C GLN A 201 -29.38 14.94 -6.61
N PRO A 202 -30.30 13.99 -6.95
CA PRO A 202 -29.93 12.66 -7.41
C PRO A 202 -28.91 12.70 -8.54
N ALA A 203 -28.02 11.72 -8.54
CA ALA A 203 -26.89 11.71 -9.45
C ALA A 203 -27.24 11.12 -10.81
N ASP A 204 -26.76 11.75 -11.87
CA ASP A 204 -26.61 11.10 -13.17
C ASP A 204 -25.36 10.23 -13.17
N GLU A 205 -25.34 9.17 -13.98
CA GLU A 205 -24.19 8.29 -14.11
C GLU A 205 -23.75 8.15 -15.57
N VAL A 206 -22.44 8.27 -15.78
CA VAL A 206 -21.81 8.10 -17.09
C VAL A 206 -20.72 7.03 -16.97
N ARG A 207 -20.80 6.00 -17.81
CA ARG A 207 -19.71 5.04 -17.96
C ARG A 207 -18.58 5.67 -18.77
N LEU A 208 -17.35 5.60 -18.25
CA LEU A 208 -16.15 6.04 -18.96
C LEU A 208 -15.54 4.84 -19.71
N SER A 209 -15.13 5.07 -20.95
CA SER A 209 -14.53 4.04 -21.81
C SER A 209 -13.06 4.33 -22.07
N TYR A 210 -12.27 3.32 -22.43
CA TYR A 210 -10.85 3.50 -22.74
C TYR A 210 -10.66 4.57 -23.83
N GLY A 211 -9.94 5.64 -23.49
CA GLY A 211 -9.75 6.82 -24.31
C GLY A 211 -8.49 6.81 -25.17
N GLY A 212 -7.91 5.63 -25.43
CA GLY A 212 -6.81 5.43 -26.38
C GLY A 212 -5.40 5.62 -25.82
N ARG A 213 -5.24 5.83 -24.52
CA ARG A 213 -3.93 5.93 -23.83
C ARG A 213 -3.96 5.10 -22.56
N THR A 214 -2.81 4.56 -22.15
CA THR A 214 -2.65 3.74 -20.94
C THR A 214 -3.37 4.35 -19.75
N GLY A 215 -4.28 3.59 -19.14
CA GLY A 215 -5.04 4.00 -17.97
C GLY A 215 -6.04 5.14 -18.19
N TYR A 216 -6.14 5.72 -19.40
CA TYR A 216 -7.00 6.87 -19.66
C TYR A 216 -8.41 6.44 -20.02
N PHE A 217 -9.40 6.85 -19.22
CA PHE A 217 -10.82 6.60 -19.46
C PHE A 217 -11.55 7.91 -19.64
N ALA A 218 -12.46 7.98 -20.62
CA ALA A 218 -13.15 9.20 -20.98
C ALA A 218 -14.64 8.99 -21.31
N GLY A 219 -15.39 10.07 -21.17
CA GLY A 219 -16.80 10.19 -21.48
C GLY A 219 -17.21 11.66 -21.51
N THR A 220 -18.50 11.91 -21.68
CA THR A 220 -19.06 13.27 -21.66
C THR A 220 -20.41 13.26 -20.96
N PHE A 221 -20.76 14.36 -20.31
CA PHE A 221 -22.12 14.56 -19.81
C PHE A 221 -22.68 15.92 -20.25
N PRO A 222 -23.98 16.01 -20.58
CA PRO A 222 -24.62 17.28 -20.89
C PRO A 222 -24.89 18.08 -19.60
N ALA A 223 -24.37 19.30 -19.50
CA ALA A 223 -24.60 20.19 -18.38
C ALA A 223 -25.75 21.19 -18.70
N ASP A 224 -26.98 20.69 -18.75
CA ASP A 224 -28.13 21.47 -19.26
C ASP A 224 -28.61 22.59 -18.33
N LYS A 225 -28.19 22.57 -17.06
CA LYS A 225 -28.69 23.49 -16.02
C LYS A 225 -27.53 24.18 -15.33
N ALA A 226 -27.74 25.43 -14.95
CA ALA A 226 -26.86 26.10 -14.00
C ALA A 226 -26.88 25.39 -12.65
N GLY A 227 -25.79 25.52 -11.90
CA GLY A 227 -25.63 24.95 -10.57
C GLY A 227 -24.19 24.55 -10.24
N ALA A 228 -23.98 24.17 -8.99
CA ALA A 228 -22.73 23.55 -8.54
C ALA A 228 -22.81 22.04 -8.79
N TYR A 229 -21.86 21.53 -9.57
CA TYR A 229 -21.76 20.11 -9.89
C TYR A 229 -20.60 19.48 -9.14
N VAL A 230 -20.85 18.35 -8.49
CA VAL A 230 -19.83 17.47 -7.93
C VAL A 230 -19.74 16.25 -8.84
N VAL A 231 -18.56 16.01 -9.38
CA VAL A 231 -18.26 14.85 -10.22
C VAL A 231 -17.39 13.92 -9.39
N THR A 232 -17.87 12.70 -9.16
CA THR A 232 -17.12 11.63 -8.50
C THR A 232 -16.84 10.56 -9.52
N VAL A 233 -15.57 10.22 -9.75
CA VAL A 233 -15.20 9.09 -10.60
C VAL A 233 -14.77 7.93 -9.73
N THR A 234 -15.35 6.76 -10.00
CA THR A 234 -14.99 5.50 -9.37
C THR A 234 -14.45 4.54 -10.42
N ALA A 235 -13.45 3.75 -10.06
CA ALA A 235 -12.99 2.63 -10.84
C ALA A 235 -13.01 1.36 -9.99
N MET A 236 -13.45 0.24 -10.57
CA MET A 236 -13.43 -1.07 -9.94
C MET A 236 -12.83 -2.11 -10.87
N ASP A 237 -11.89 -2.88 -10.35
CA ASP A 237 -11.38 -4.09 -10.97
C ASP A 237 -12.37 -5.25 -10.75
N SER A 238 -12.98 -5.77 -11.82
CA SER A 238 -13.98 -6.84 -11.74
C SER A 238 -13.47 -8.22 -11.30
N LYS A 239 -12.15 -8.47 -11.26
CA LYS A 239 -11.59 -9.77 -10.84
C LYS A 239 -10.94 -9.75 -9.46
N THR A 240 -10.46 -8.60 -8.96
CA THR A 240 -9.95 -8.51 -7.58
C THR A 240 -10.91 -7.80 -6.64
N GLY A 241 -11.70 -6.85 -7.14
CA GLY A 241 -12.51 -5.94 -6.31
C GLY A 241 -11.77 -4.64 -5.95
N ALA A 242 -10.50 -4.51 -6.33
CA ALA A 242 -9.72 -3.30 -6.14
C ALA A 242 -10.49 -2.08 -6.66
N THR A 243 -10.74 -1.13 -5.78
CA THR A 243 -11.57 0.05 -6.04
C THR A 243 -10.76 1.33 -5.79
N GLY A 244 -10.99 2.35 -6.61
CA GLY A 244 -10.45 3.69 -6.42
C GLY A 244 -11.52 4.75 -6.68
N VAL A 245 -11.34 5.92 -6.09
CA VAL A 245 -12.26 7.04 -6.23
C VAL A 245 -11.49 8.36 -6.26
N ASP A 246 -11.95 9.29 -7.07
CA ASP A 246 -11.56 10.69 -7.01
C ASP A 246 -12.77 11.58 -7.26
N ALA A 247 -12.71 12.84 -6.82
CA ALA A 247 -13.82 13.77 -6.97
C ALA A 247 -13.36 15.20 -7.19
N THR A 248 -14.14 15.93 -7.98
CA THR A 248 -13.94 17.35 -8.23
C THR A 248 -15.28 18.09 -8.22
N SER A 249 -15.21 19.41 -8.27
CA SER A 249 -16.40 20.25 -8.44
C SER A 249 -16.20 21.27 -9.54
N ILE A 250 -17.29 21.58 -10.25
CA ILE A 250 -17.35 22.63 -11.26
C ILE A 250 -18.58 23.51 -11.04
N LEU A 251 -18.52 24.73 -11.57
CA LEU A 251 -19.64 25.66 -11.54
C LEU A 251 -20.14 25.90 -12.96
N ILE A 252 -21.43 25.68 -13.17
CA ILE A 252 -22.13 26.10 -14.38
C ILE A 252 -22.95 27.35 -14.01
N PRO A 253 -22.57 28.55 -14.50
CA PRO A 253 -23.27 29.79 -14.19
C PRO A 253 -24.66 29.86 -14.82
#